data_AF-A0A9X3EN21-F1
#
_entry.id   AF-A0A9X3EN21-F1
#
_cell.length_a   1.000
_cell.length_b   1.000
_cell.length_c   1.000
_cell.angle_alpha   90.00
_cell.angle_beta   90.00
_cell.angle_gamma   90.00
#
_symmetry.space_group_name_H-M   'P 1'
#
loop_
_entity.id
_entity.type
_entity.pdbx_description
1 polymer ?
#
loop_
_entity_poly.entity_id
_entity_poly.type
_entity_poly.pdbx_seq_one_letter_code
_entity_poly.pdbx_strand_id
1 'polypeptide(L)'
;MLLSACAAGEESVERDITVALVDASFVEDGIHPSTIKDDWVITFSALQVSIGDLMLEGSSLDDESQQYRIVDLVRAGEPLVLGHAQRTSEHPHALINGIGFSIAPATDPVAGNVDDSDVERMRTGSYSIYVEGTAQRGEETKRFSWGLTAGNAYRDCVSQTSFADEEPQVTISVRGDRLFGDEELVFDPFAASDANADGEIEEAELRDSDATLGGKTCGRGWRREPAPSSPSRGRRVRSNLHDAPMKRRSTVGTIDSNARISRARPRPWGAR
;
A
#
# COMPACT_ATOMS: atom_id res chain seq x y z
N MET A 1 14.17 64.23 14.97
CA MET A 1 13.37 63.42 14.02
C MET A 1 13.92 62.00 14.11
N LEU A 2 13.26 61.15 14.90
CA LEU A 2 13.65 59.75 15.12
C LEU A 2 12.87 58.90 14.11
N LEU A 3 13.57 58.27 13.18
CA LEU A 3 13.00 57.28 12.27
C LEU A 3 13.09 55.91 12.97
N SER A 4 11.94 55.44 13.46
CA SER A 4 11.73 54.07 13.92
C SER A 4 11.43 53.21 12.69
N ALA A 5 12.29 52.26 12.37
CA ALA A 5 11.99 51.19 11.43
C ALA A 5 11.63 49.94 12.25
N CYS A 6 10.35 49.54 12.24
CA CYS A 6 9.95 48.20 12.64
C CYS A 6 10.54 47.23 11.61
N ALA A 7 11.26 46.21 12.08
CA ALA A 7 11.39 44.98 11.30
C ALA A 7 9.97 44.43 11.12
N ALA A 8 9.51 44.34 9.87
CA ALA A 8 8.33 43.56 9.54
C ALA A 8 8.57 42.15 10.10
N GLY A 9 7.59 41.63 10.83
CA GLY A 9 7.64 40.28 11.38
C GLY A 9 8.02 39.32 10.26
N GLU A 10 8.99 38.46 10.54
CA GLU A 10 9.25 37.30 9.71
C GLU A 10 7.92 36.55 9.63
N GLU A 11 7.26 36.59 8.47
CA GLU A 11 6.19 35.65 8.17
C GLU A 11 6.81 34.29 8.43
N SER A 12 6.32 33.59 9.46
CA SER A 12 6.66 32.20 9.68
C SER A 12 6.28 31.48 8.40
N VAL A 13 7.29 31.19 7.57
CA VAL A 13 7.08 30.42 6.35
C VAL A 13 6.59 29.07 6.81
N GLU A 14 5.29 28.87 6.72
CA GLU A 14 4.64 27.59 6.92
C GLU A 14 5.30 26.65 5.90
N ARG A 15 6.20 25.80 6.39
CA ARG A 15 6.91 24.86 5.53
C ARG A 15 5.98 23.68 5.32
N ASP A 16 5.38 23.63 4.15
CA ASP A 16 4.58 22.49 3.69
C ASP A 16 5.46 21.23 3.69
N ILE A 17 4.92 20.14 4.25
CA ILE A 17 5.53 18.82 4.18
C ILE A 17 4.98 18.13 2.94
N THR A 18 5.86 17.65 2.07
CA THR A 18 5.46 16.92 0.87
C THR A 18 5.48 15.41 1.15
N VAL A 19 4.36 14.74 0.93
CA VAL A 19 4.30 13.27 0.92
C VAL A 19 4.46 12.80 -0.52
N ALA A 20 5.49 12.00 -0.79
CA ALA A 20 5.77 11.52 -2.13
C ALA A 20 5.81 9.99 -2.21
N LEU A 21 5.37 9.43 -3.32
CA LEU A 21 5.54 8.04 -3.68
C LEU A 21 6.76 7.90 -4.60
N VAL A 22 7.65 6.98 -4.27
CA VAL A 22 8.76 6.57 -5.14
C VAL A 22 8.71 5.08 -5.37
N ASP A 23 9.11 4.66 -6.57
CA ASP A 23 9.54 3.29 -6.76
C ASP A 23 10.89 3.10 -6.06
N ALA A 24 10.98 2.08 -5.21
CA ALA A 24 12.22 1.71 -4.54
C ALA A 24 12.88 0.46 -5.13
N SER A 25 12.45 0.06 -6.33
CA SER A 25 12.86 -1.18 -6.97
C SER A 25 13.09 -1.00 -8.46
N PHE A 26 13.55 -2.09 -9.08
CA PHE A 26 13.91 -2.16 -10.49
C PHE A 26 12.67 -2.24 -11.40
N VAL A 27 11.59 -1.50 -11.13
CA VAL A 27 10.36 -1.64 -11.93
C VAL A 27 10.57 -1.10 -13.34
N GLU A 28 11.29 0.02 -13.47
CA GLU A 28 11.60 0.66 -14.75
C GLU A 28 12.60 -0.16 -15.59
N ASP A 29 13.65 -0.68 -14.96
CA ASP A 29 14.74 -1.41 -15.65
C ASP A 29 14.48 -2.93 -15.76
N GLY A 30 13.49 -3.43 -15.03
CA GLY A 30 13.23 -4.86 -14.87
C GLY A 30 14.13 -5.55 -13.83
N ILE A 31 13.71 -6.73 -13.38
CA ILE A 31 14.44 -7.55 -12.40
C ILE A 31 15.49 -8.37 -13.15
N HIS A 32 16.76 -8.01 -12.95
CA HIS A 32 17.89 -8.68 -13.59
C HIS A 32 18.07 -10.12 -13.04
N PRO A 33 18.50 -11.10 -13.87
CA PRO A 33 18.62 -12.51 -13.49
C PRO A 33 19.55 -12.75 -12.30
N SER A 34 20.54 -11.88 -12.07
CA SER A 34 21.42 -11.96 -10.88
C SER A 34 20.70 -11.68 -9.55
N THR A 35 19.47 -11.16 -9.59
CA THR A 35 18.67 -10.79 -8.42
C THR A 35 17.61 -11.86 -8.10
N ILE A 36 17.30 -12.72 -9.07
CA ILE A 36 16.30 -13.78 -8.94
C ILE A 36 16.99 -15.15 -8.94
N LYS A 37 16.52 -16.09 -8.14
CA LYS A 37 17.24 -17.35 -7.92
C LYS A 37 17.24 -18.29 -9.12
N ASP A 38 16.21 -18.20 -9.95
CA ASP A 38 15.88 -19.14 -11.02
C ASP A 38 16.09 -18.54 -12.42
N ASP A 39 16.97 -17.54 -12.52
CA ASP A 39 17.52 -16.96 -13.75
C ASP A 39 16.49 -16.32 -14.70
N TRP A 40 15.29 -16.00 -14.21
CA TRP A 40 14.31 -15.24 -14.99
C TRP A 40 14.69 -13.76 -15.11
N VAL A 41 14.34 -13.16 -16.24
CA VAL A 41 14.39 -11.70 -16.46
C VAL A 41 12.96 -11.21 -16.48
N ILE A 42 12.58 -10.32 -15.55
CA ILE A 42 11.20 -9.82 -15.44
C ILE A 42 11.16 -8.37 -15.87
N THR A 43 10.24 -8.03 -16.77
CA THR A 43 9.98 -6.67 -17.23
C THR A 43 8.53 -6.32 -16.97
N PHE A 44 8.28 -5.20 -16.28
CA PHE A 44 6.94 -4.70 -16.05
C PHE A 44 6.50 -3.79 -17.20
N SER A 45 5.26 -3.97 -17.65
CA SER A 45 4.57 -3.04 -18.55
C SER A 45 3.57 -2.14 -17.80
N ALA A 46 3.05 -2.63 -16.66
CA ALA A 46 2.28 -1.82 -15.72
C ALA A 46 2.48 -2.35 -14.28
N LEU A 47 2.57 -1.44 -13.32
CA LEU A 47 2.46 -1.74 -11.90
C LEU A 47 1.62 -0.64 -11.24
N GLN A 48 0.31 -0.82 -11.33
CA GLN A 48 -0.67 0.16 -10.89
C GLN A 48 -1.06 -0.12 -9.44
N VAL A 49 -1.05 0.93 -8.60
CA VAL A 49 -1.38 0.87 -7.18
C VAL A 49 -2.46 1.89 -6.88
N SER A 50 -3.52 1.45 -6.21
CA SER A 50 -4.54 2.33 -5.63
C SER A 50 -4.14 2.68 -4.20
N ILE A 51 -3.66 3.91 -3.99
CA ILE A 51 -3.15 4.40 -2.71
C ILE A 51 -3.98 5.58 -2.21
N GLY A 52 -4.29 5.60 -0.92
CA GLY A 52 -5.10 6.65 -0.28
C GLY A 52 -5.03 6.58 1.24
N ASP A 53 -6.00 7.21 1.91
CA ASP A 53 -6.08 7.33 3.39
C ASP A 53 -4.75 7.76 4.02
N LEU A 54 -4.11 8.79 3.45
CA LEU A 54 -2.83 9.28 3.97
C LEU A 54 -3.03 9.87 5.37
N MET A 55 -2.08 9.56 6.25
CA MET A 55 -2.03 10.03 7.63
C MET A 55 -0.60 10.43 7.96
N LEU A 56 -0.43 11.60 8.57
CA LEU A 56 0.87 12.08 9.01
C LEU A 56 0.80 12.40 10.49
N GLU A 57 1.61 11.73 11.31
CA GLU A 57 1.58 11.95 12.76
C GLU A 57 2.04 13.38 13.09
N GLY A 58 1.23 14.11 13.87
CA GLY A 58 1.53 15.47 14.31
C GLY A 58 1.26 16.57 13.27
N SER A 59 0.67 16.24 12.12
CA SER A 59 0.31 17.19 11.05
C SER A 59 -1.08 16.92 10.48
N SER A 60 -1.68 17.91 9.83
CA SER A 60 -2.90 17.74 9.04
C SER A 60 -2.54 17.78 7.56
N LEU A 61 -2.99 16.77 6.82
CA LEU A 61 -2.91 16.73 5.37
C LEU A 61 -4.07 17.54 4.76
N ASP A 62 -3.86 18.06 3.56
CA ASP A 62 -4.94 18.67 2.78
C ASP A 62 -6.03 17.65 2.40
N ASP A 63 -7.20 18.15 1.98
CA ASP A 63 -8.33 17.30 1.59
C ASP A 63 -8.00 16.43 0.35
N GLU A 64 -7.14 16.92 -0.55
CA GLU A 64 -6.73 16.20 -1.77
C GLU A 64 -5.85 14.97 -1.47
N SER A 65 -5.16 14.98 -0.33
CA SER A 65 -4.32 13.89 0.19
C SER A 65 -5.14 12.72 0.72
N GLN A 66 -6.43 12.95 1.02
CA GLN A 66 -7.33 11.91 1.52
C GLN A 66 -7.95 11.07 0.40
N GLN A 67 -7.90 11.55 -0.85
CA GLN A 67 -8.46 10.84 -1.99
C GLN A 67 -7.55 9.70 -2.45
N TYR A 68 -8.16 8.58 -2.83
CA TYR A 68 -7.43 7.49 -3.48
C TYR A 68 -6.96 7.90 -4.88
N ARG A 69 -5.69 7.62 -5.17
CA ARG A 69 -5.06 7.86 -6.46
C ARG A 69 -4.60 6.54 -7.07
N ILE A 70 -4.75 6.39 -8.37
CA ILE A 70 -4.10 5.30 -9.12
C ILE A 70 -2.76 5.79 -9.63
N VAL A 71 -1.71 5.06 -9.28
CA VAL A 71 -0.34 5.37 -9.69
C VAL A 71 0.27 4.16 -10.38
N ASP A 72 0.87 4.35 -11.55
CA ASP A 72 1.68 3.35 -12.23
C ASP A 72 3.16 3.59 -11.93
N LEU A 73 3.76 2.65 -11.21
CA LEU A 73 5.16 2.71 -10.80
C LEU A 73 6.14 2.47 -11.96
N VAL A 74 5.68 1.87 -13.07
CA VAL A 74 6.51 1.74 -14.29
C VAL A 74 6.73 3.09 -14.98
N ARG A 75 5.80 4.05 -14.78
CA ARG A 75 5.84 5.39 -15.38
C ARG A 75 6.42 6.45 -14.43
N ALA A 76 6.89 6.06 -13.24
CA ALA A 76 7.22 6.97 -12.16
C ALA A 76 8.66 7.49 -12.25
N GLY A 77 8.94 8.37 -13.22
CA GLY A 77 10.28 8.93 -13.39
C GLY A 77 10.71 9.96 -12.33
N GLU A 78 9.77 10.65 -11.69
CA GLU A 78 10.01 11.55 -10.55
C GLU A 78 9.10 11.18 -9.37
N PRO A 79 9.48 11.51 -8.11
CA PRO A 79 8.62 11.27 -6.95
C PRO A 79 7.24 11.87 -7.15
N LEU A 80 6.19 11.04 -7.09
CA LEU A 80 4.82 11.50 -7.26
C LEU A 80 4.32 12.11 -5.96
N VAL A 81 4.01 13.40 -5.98
CA VAL A 81 3.39 14.07 -4.83
C VAL A 81 1.97 13.52 -4.61
N LEU A 82 1.76 12.94 -3.44
CA LEU A 82 0.46 12.43 -3.02
C LEU A 82 -0.33 13.45 -2.19
N GLY A 83 0.35 14.44 -1.61
CA GLY A 83 -0.26 15.38 -0.70
C GLY A 83 0.69 16.34 -0.03
N HIS A 84 0.14 17.43 0.50
CA HIS A 84 0.85 18.38 1.33
C HIS A 84 0.28 18.37 2.76
N ALA A 85 1.16 18.59 3.74
CA ALA A 85 0.77 18.72 5.14
C ALA A 85 1.23 20.06 5.69
N GLN A 86 0.34 20.73 6.42
CA GLN A 86 0.68 21.92 7.18
C GLN A 86 1.21 21.52 8.55
N ARG A 87 2.30 22.17 8.97
CA ARG A 87 2.75 22.08 10.36
C ARG A 87 1.79 22.86 11.23
N THR A 88 1.24 22.19 12.24
CA THR A 88 0.40 22.88 13.22
C THR A 88 1.24 23.86 14.03
N SER A 89 0.72 25.08 14.23
CA SER A 89 1.35 26.12 15.07
C SER A 89 1.53 25.67 16.53
N GLU A 90 0.76 24.67 16.96
CA GLU A 90 0.89 24.05 18.28
C GLU A 90 2.20 23.25 18.43
N HIS A 91 2.78 22.76 17.33
CA HIS A 91 3.98 21.92 17.34
C HIS A 91 4.94 22.23 16.17
N PRO A 92 5.53 23.45 16.10
CA PRO A 92 6.42 23.85 15.01
C PRO A 92 7.71 23.00 14.93
N HIS A 93 8.02 22.26 16.01
CA HIS A 93 9.15 21.33 16.09
C HIS A 93 8.71 19.87 16.26
N ALA A 94 7.43 19.53 16.06
CA ALA A 94 7.02 18.13 16.06
C ALA A 94 7.85 17.38 15.02
N LEU A 95 8.52 16.34 15.50
CA LEU A 95 9.10 15.32 14.65
C LEU A 95 7.92 14.55 14.02
N ILE A 96 7.97 14.39 12.71
CA ILE A 96 7.07 13.47 12.03
C ILE A 96 7.53 12.07 12.45
N ASN A 97 6.79 11.45 13.35
CA ASN A 97 7.18 10.17 13.95
C ASN A 97 6.60 8.96 13.20
N GLY A 98 5.66 9.19 12.28
CA GLY A 98 5.08 8.14 11.48
C GLY A 98 4.25 8.67 10.32
N ILE A 99 4.24 7.87 9.26
CA ILE A 99 3.29 7.97 8.15
C ILE A 99 2.39 6.74 8.11
N GLY A 100 1.12 6.97 7.79
CA GLY A 100 0.15 5.93 7.49
C GLY A 100 -0.46 6.15 6.11
N PHE A 101 -0.82 5.05 5.45
CA PHE A 101 -1.51 5.05 4.15
C PHE A 101 -2.25 3.73 3.98
N SER A 102 -3.12 3.65 2.99
CA SER A 102 -3.83 2.43 2.62
C SER A 102 -3.56 2.11 1.15
N ILE A 103 -3.31 0.85 0.84
CA ILE A 103 -3.37 0.31 -0.53
C ILE A 103 -4.61 -0.57 -0.58
N ALA A 104 -5.65 -0.12 -1.26
CA ALA A 104 -6.94 -0.83 -1.27
C ALA A 104 -7.74 -0.46 -2.53
N PRO A 105 -8.71 -1.28 -2.95
CA PRO A 105 -9.58 -0.90 -4.04
C PRO A 105 -10.37 0.35 -3.68
N ALA A 106 -10.45 1.29 -4.61
CA ALA A 106 -11.22 2.52 -4.46
C ALA A 106 -12.43 2.52 -5.39
N THR A 107 -13.57 3.02 -4.90
CA THR A 107 -14.79 3.17 -5.72
C THR A 107 -14.70 4.37 -6.66
N ASP A 108 -14.03 5.44 -6.23
CA ASP A 108 -13.89 6.68 -6.99
C ASP A 108 -12.45 7.22 -6.92
N PRO A 109 -11.47 6.46 -7.42
CA PRO A 109 -10.10 6.93 -7.46
C PRO A 109 -9.92 7.98 -8.57
N VAL A 110 -8.94 8.86 -8.36
CA VAL A 110 -8.46 9.79 -9.39
C VAL A 110 -7.16 9.28 -10.00
N ALA A 111 -6.86 9.75 -11.21
CA ALA A 111 -5.57 9.50 -11.84
C ALA A 111 -4.45 10.22 -11.07
N GLY A 112 -3.39 9.50 -10.72
CA GLY A 112 -2.13 10.08 -10.28
C GLY A 112 -1.24 10.41 -11.49
N ASN A 113 -0.65 9.39 -12.10
CA ASN A 113 0.17 9.48 -13.31
C ASN A 113 -0.30 8.50 -14.43
N VAL A 114 -1.55 8.04 -14.34
CA VAL A 114 -2.16 7.11 -15.29
C VAL A 114 -3.23 7.79 -16.13
N ASP A 115 -3.69 7.15 -17.20
CA ASP A 115 -4.79 7.66 -18.01
C ASP A 115 -6.17 7.15 -17.51
N ASP A 116 -7.25 7.66 -18.10
CA ASP A 116 -8.62 7.29 -17.71
C ASP A 116 -8.92 5.79 -17.91
N SER A 117 -8.27 5.13 -18.88
CA SER A 117 -8.48 3.72 -19.15
C SER A 117 -7.87 2.84 -18.05
N ASP A 118 -6.74 3.26 -17.49
CA ASP A 118 -6.12 2.63 -16.34
C ASP A 118 -6.94 2.83 -15.06
N VAL A 119 -7.48 4.04 -14.84
CA VAL A 119 -8.41 4.30 -13.72
C VAL A 119 -9.65 3.40 -13.84
N GLU A 120 -10.23 3.29 -15.02
CA GLU A 120 -11.40 2.46 -15.25
C GLU A 120 -11.10 0.96 -15.08
N ARG A 121 -9.91 0.49 -15.50
CA ARG A 121 -9.45 -0.88 -15.26
C ARG A 121 -9.37 -1.19 -13.77
N MET A 122 -8.72 -0.33 -12.99
CA MET A 122 -8.58 -0.50 -11.54
C MET A 122 -9.94 -0.49 -10.83
N ARG A 123 -10.85 0.40 -11.26
CA ARG A 123 -12.22 0.50 -10.72
C ARG A 123 -13.05 -0.74 -11.05
N THR A 124 -13.15 -1.10 -12.34
CA THR A 124 -13.95 -2.24 -12.80
C THR A 124 -13.44 -3.56 -12.23
N GLY A 125 -12.12 -3.75 -12.17
CA GLY A 125 -11.50 -4.91 -11.54
C GLY A 125 -11.60 -4.92 -10.01
N SER A 126 -11.95 -3.78 -9.40
CA SER A 126 -11.84 -3.56 -7.94
C SER A 126 -10.45 -3.92 -7.43
N TYR A 127 -9.42 -3.47 -8.14
CA TYR A 127 -8.02 -3.77 -7.84
C TYR A 127 -7.43 -2.74 -6.87
N SER A 128 -6.72 -3.21 -5.86
CA SER A 128 -5.77 -2.44 -5.07
C SER A 128 -4.40 -2.36 -5.73
N ILE A 129 -4.02 -3.42 -6.44
CA ILE A 129 -2.80 -3.51 -7.24
C ILE A 129 -3.17 -4.21 -8.55
N TYR A 130 -2.72 -3.69 -9.69
CA TYR A 130 -2.74 -4.38 -10.97
C TYR A 130 -1.32 -4.45 -11.51
N VAL A 131 -0.96 -5.61 -12.07
CA VAL A 131 0.38 -5.84 -12.59
C VAL A 131 0.31 -6.52 -13.94
N GLU A 132 1.18 -6.08 -14.84
CA GLU A 132 1.29 -6.59 -16.20
C GLU A 132 2.77 -6.61 -16.61
N GLY A 133 3.20 -7.64 -17.32
CA GLY A 133 4.57 -7.73 -17.79
C GLY A 133 4.94 -9.06 -18.43
N THR A 134 6.25 -9.24 -18.61
CA THR A 134 6.87 -10.43 -19.18
C THR A 134 7.94 -10.97 -18.26
N ALA A 135 8.12 -12.29 -18.27
CA ALA A 135 9.26 -12.97 -17.67
C ALA A 135 9.90 -13.87 -18.73
N GLN A 136 11.23 -13.84 -18.84
CA GLN A 136 11.99 -14.64 -19.81
C GLN A 136 13.10 -15.45 -19.15
N ARG A 137 13.26 -16.71 -19.54
CA ARG A 137 14.39 -17.56 -19.18
C ARG A 137 14.85 -18.38 -20.39
N GLY A 138 16.01 -18.04 -20.94
CA GLY A 138 16.47 -18.63 -22.20
C GLY A 138 15.48 -18.36 -23.34
N GLU A 139 14.93 -19.43 -23.92
CA GLU A 139 13.89 -19.36 -24.97
C GLU A 139 12.46 -19.34 -24.42
N GLU A 140 12.28 -19.62 -23.11
CA GLU A 140 10.98 -19.60 -22.47
C GLU A 140 10.56 -18.16 -22.16
N THR A 141 9.33 -17.80 -22.55
CA THR A 141 8.73 -16.50 -22.25
C THR A 141 7.34 -16.71 -21.66
N LYS A 142 7.07 -16.07 -20.53
CA LYS A 142 5.76 -15.97 -19.90
C LYS A 142 5.30 -14.52 -19.91
N ARG A 143 4.03 -14.31 -20.15
CA ARG A 143 3.32 -13.04 -19.96
C ARG A 143 2.45 -13.16 -18.72
N PHE A 144 2.28 -12.08 -17.99
CA PHE A 144 1.40 -12.06 -16.82
C PHE A 144 0.56 -10.79 -16.83
N SER A 145 -0.71 -10.95 -16.48
CA SER A 145 -1.65 -9.84 -16.29
C SER A 145 -2.69 -10.25 -15.26
N TRP A 146 -2.62 -9.65 -14.07
CA TRP A 146 -3.53 -9.97 -12.98
C TRP A 146 -3.62 -8.82 -11.99
N GLY A 147 -4.70 -8.81 -11.21
CA GLY A 147 -4.98 -7.80 -10.20
C GLY A 147 -5.26 -8.40 -8.83
N LEU A 148 -4.89 -7.68 -7.79
CA LEU A 148 -5.19 -8.00 -6.39
C LEU A 148 -6.33 -7.13 -5.92
N THR A 149 -7.30 -7.72 -5.23
CA THR A 149 -8.48 -7.01 -4.70
C THR A 149 -8.41 -6.78 -3.19
N ALA A 150 -7.41 -7.36 -2.52
CA ALA A 150 -7.24 -7.22 -1.08
C ALA A 150 -6.70 -5.82 -0.74
N GLY A 151 -7.31 -5.19 0.27
CA GLY A 151 -6.83 -3.93 0.82
C GLY A 151 -5.97 -4.14 2.08
N ASN A 152 -4.91 -3.35 2.20
CA ASN A 152 -4.02 -3.31 3.36
C ASN A 152 -3.86 -1.86 3.84
N ALA A 153 -3.85 -1.70 5.16
CA ALA A 153 -3.52 -0.42 5.80
C ALA A 153 -2.11 -0.52 6.41
N TYR A 154 -1.30 0.48 6.11
CA TYR A 154 0.05 0.65 6.62
C TYR A 154 0.03 1.80 7.62
N ARG A 155 0.61 1.57 8.81
CA ARG A 155 0.59 2.51 9.93
C ARG A 155 1.93 2.43 10.65
N ASP A 156 2.30 3.52 11.32
CA ASP A 156 3.55 3.64 12.06
C ASP A 156 4.78 3.28 11.21
N CYS A 157 4.73 3.57 9.91
CA CYS A 157 5.85 3.32 9.03
C CYS A 157 6.91 4.38 9.31
N VAL A 158 8.08 3.93 9.73
CA VAL A 158 9.20 4.81 10.09
C VAL A 158 9.68 5.50 8.82
N SER A 159 9.38 6.80 8.71
CA SER A 159 9.93 7.65 7.67
C SER A 159 11.31 8.13 8.09
N GLN A 160 12.31 7.98 7.24
CA GLN A 160 13.52 8.78 7.37
C GLN A 160 13.17 10.20 6.91
N THR A 161 12.98 11.12 7.83
CA THR A 161 12.83 12.54 7.48
C THR A 161 14.21 13.14 7.23
N SER A 162 14.49 13.58 6.00
CA SER A 162 15.61 14.49 5.74
C SER A 162 15.14 15.93 5.89
N PHE A 163 15.83 16.71 6.73
CA PHE A 163 15.57 18.14 6.95
C PHE A 163 16.75 19.01 6.49
N ALA A 164 17.54 18.53 5.54
CA ALA A 164 18.74 19.21 5.08
C ALA A 164 18.37 20.31 4.08
N ASP A 165 18.21 21.56 4.54
CA ASP A 165 18.04 22.82 3.78
C ASP A 165 16.98 22.88 2.64
N GLU A 166 16.33 21.77 2.33
CA GLU A 166 15.27 21.56 1.36
C GLU A 166 13.92 21.41 2.07
N GLU A 167 12.82 21.45 1.30
CA GLU A 167 11.47 21.23 1.85
C GLU A 167 11.38 19.86 2.52
N PRO A 168 10.82 19.76 3.74
CA PRO A 168 10.71 18.50 4.43
C PRO A 168 9.84 17.52 3.63
N GLN A 169 10.44 16.40 3.21
CA GLN A 169 9.76 15.37 2.43
C GLN A 169 9.63 14.07 3.23
N VAL A 170 8.46 13.45 3.12
CA VAL A 170 8.20 12.09 3.60
C VAL A 170 7.94 11.19 2.40
N THR A 171 8.76 10.16 2.28
CA THR A 171 8.71 9.28 1.11
C THR A 171 8.11 7.93 1.45
N ILE A 172 7.10 7.53 0.68
CA ILE A 172 6.54 6.18 0.64
C ILE A 172 7.26 5.44 -0.49
N SER A 173 7.82 4.29 -0.17
CA SER A 173 8.50 3.43 -1.13
C SER A 173 7.69 2.17 -1.37
N VAL A 174 7.27 1.93 -2.61
CA VAL A 174 6.63 0.68 -3.03
C VAL A 174 7.64 -0.12 -3.86
N ARG A 175 7.61 -1.45 -3.71
CA ARG A 175 8.56 -2.36 -4.32
C ARG A 175 7.85 -3.43 -5.14
N GLY A 176 7.97 -3.37 -6.46
CA GLY A 176 7.37 -4.33 -7.37
C GLY A 176 8.01 -5.71 -7.30
N ASP A 177 9.31 -5.77 -7.03
CA ASP A 177 10.05 -7.04 -6.93
C ASP A 177 9.51 -7.97 -5.84
N ARG A 178 8.98 -7.38 -4.76
CA ARG A 178 8.38 -8.14 -3.65
C ARG A 178 7.08 -8.85 -3.99
N LEU A 179 6.49 -8.62 -5.16
CA LEU A 179 5.37 -9.43 -5.64
C LEU A 179 5.75 -10.90 -5.81
N PHE A 180 7.01 -11.17 -6.18
CA PHE A 180 7.53 -12.50 -6.47
C PHE A 180 8.32 -13.13 -5.30
N GLY A 181 8.16 -12.60 -4.08
CA GLY A 181 8.71 -13.21 -2.86
C GLY A 181 9.19 -12.23 -1.79
N ASP A 182 9.11 -12.66 -0.53
CA ASP A 182 9.42 -11.84 0.65
C ASP A 182 10.89 -11.85 1.07
N GLU A 183 11.57 -12.98 0.91
CA GLU A 183 12.97 -13.16 1.31
C GLU A 183 13.86 -13.42 0.10
N GLU A 184 13.43 -14.34 -0.75
CA GLU A 184 14.10 -14.72 -2.00
C GLU A 184 13.14 -14.46 -3.15
N LEU A 185 13.65 -13.87 -4.23
CA LEU A 185 12.89 -13.68 -5.45
C LEU A 185 12.96 -14.95 -6.28
N VAL A 186 11.80 -15.52 -6.61
CA VAL A 186 11.64 -16.72 -7.45
C VAL A 186 10.44 -16.54 -8.37
N PHE A 187 10.57 -16.91 -9.64
CA PHE A 187 9.49 -16.83 -10.62
C PHE A 187 8.98 -18.20 -11.08
N ASP A 188 9.73 -19.28 -10.87
CA ASP A 188 9.33 -20.64 -11.26
C ASP A 188 7.94 -21.05 -10.77
N PRO A 189 7.51 -20.75 -9.52
CA PRO A 189 6.14 -21.05 -9.09
C PRO A 189 5.06 -20.33 -9.92
N PHE A 190 5.36 -19.12 -10.40
CA PHE A 190 4.46 -18.33 -11.26
C PHE A 190 4.47 -18.89 -12.68
N ALA A 191 5.64 -19.18 -13.24
CA ALA A 191 5.75 -19.81 -14.56
C ALA A 191 5.04 -21.17 -14.62
N ALA A 192 5.10 -21.96 -13.53
CA ALA A 192 4.42 -23.23 -13.40
C ALA A 192 2.90 -23.12 -13.22
N SER A 193 2.38 -21.91 -12.92
CA SER A 193 0.94 -21.70 -12.80
C SER A 193 0.23 -21.64 -14.16
N ASP A 194 0.93 -21.33 -15.25
CA ASP A 194 0.44 -21.44 -16.64
C ASP A 194 0.12 -22.92 -16.94
N ALA A 195 -1.10 -23.31 -16.61
CA ALA A 195 -1.54 -24.70 -16.54
C ALA A 195 -1.96 -25.20 -17.92
N ASN A 196 -2.33 -24.28 -18.81
CA ASN A 196 -2.73 -24.57 -20.18
C ASN A 196 -1.55 -24.50 -21.18
N ALA A 197 -0.38 -24.02 -20.72
CA ALA A 197 0.86 -23.84 -21.48
C ALA A 197 0.73 -22.91 -22.69
N ASP A 198 -0.09 -21.87 -22.59
CA ASP A 198 -0.26 -20.85 -23.63
C ASP A 198 0.72 -19.67 -23.52
N GLY A 199 1.53 -19.65 -22.45
CA GLY A 199 2.52 -18.62 -22.18
C GLY A 199 1.95 -17.37 -21.51
N GLU A 200 0.68 -17.37 -21.11
CA GLU A 200 0.04 -16.35 -20.28
C GLU A 200 -0.14 -16.92 -18.86
N ILE A 201 -0.01 -16.06 -17.85
CA ILE A 201 -0.28 -16.39 -16.45
C ILE A 201 -1.48 -15.54 -16.04
N GLU A 202 -2.64 -16.17 -15.99
CA GLU A 202 -3.89 -15.51 -15.63
C GLU A 202 -4.15 -15.56 -14.10
N GLU A 203 -5.00 -14.64 -13.62
CA GLU A 203 -5.40 -14.63 -12.20
C GLU A 203 -6.10 -15.95 -11.78
N ALA A 204 -6.83 -16.58 -12.70
CA ALA A 204 -7.49 -17.86 -12.44
C ALA A 204 -6.48 -18.98 -12.15
N GLU A 205 -5.36 -18.98 -12.86
CA GLU A 205 -4.29 -19.95 -12.73
C GLU A 205 -3.49 -19.74 -11.45
N LEU A 206 -3.16 -18.49 -11.13
CA LEU A 206 -2.48 -18.13 -9.88
C LEU A 206 -3.29 -18.51 -8.64
N ARG A 207 -4.62 -18.44 -8.71
CA ARG A 207 -5.50 -18.85 -7.59
C ARG A 207 -5.42 -20.33 -7.26
N ASP A 208 -5.11 -21.16 -8.26
CA ASP A 208 -5.11 -22.61 -8.14
C ASP A 208 -3.68 -23.18 -8.06
N SER A 209 -2.65 -22.32 -8.01
CA SER A 209 -1.24 -22.70 -7.95
C SER A 209 -0.63 -22.58 -6.55
N ASP A 210 0.61 -23.05 -6.41
CA ASP A 210 1.43 -22.89 -5.19
C ASP A 210 2.19 -21.54 -5.17
N ALA A 211 2.00 -20.68 -6.17
CA ALA A 211 2.66 -19.38 -6.21
C ALA A 211 2.19 -18.51 -5.03
N THR A 212 3.15 -18.06 -4.23
CA THR A 212 2.86 -17.18 -3.09
C THR A 212 3.29 -15.76 -3.44
N LEU A 213 2.32 -14.85 -3.45
CA LEU A 213 2.58 -13.42 -3.56
C LEU A 213 3.26 -12.93 -2.29
N GLY A 214 4.35 -12.19 -2.43
CA GLY A 214 5.01 -11.55 -1.29
C GLY A 214 4.22 -10.34 -0.78
N GLY A 215 4.56 -9.88 0.42
CA GLY A 215 3.89 -8.76 1.08
C GLY A 215 4.37 -8.54 2.50
N LYS A 216 5.47 -7.79 2.67
CA LYS A 216 5.85 -7.29 3.99
C LYS A 216 5.03 -6.06 4.37
N THR A 217 4.51 -6.06 5.60
CA THR A 217 3.89 -4.88 6.21
C THR A 217 4.96 -4.05 6.93
N CYS A 218 4.98 -2.73 6.75
CA CYS A 218 5.66 -1.85 7.71
C CYS A 218 4.83 -1.72 8.99
N GLY A 219 5.50 -1.71 10.14
CA GLY A 219 4.88 -1.50 11.46
C GLY A 219 4.34 -2.75 12.15
N ARG A 220 4.07 -2.62 13.45
CA ARG A 220 3.33 -3.63 14.23
C ARG A 220 1.86 -3.51 13.86
N GLY A 221 1.30 -4.51 13.18
CA GLY A 221 -0.12 -4.51 12.81
C GLY A 221 -1.03 -4.21 14.00
N TRP A 222 -1.64 -3.03 14.02
CA TRP A 222 -2.74 -2.73 14.93
C TRP A 222 -3.97 -3.47 14.41
N ARG A 223 -4.56 -4.34 15.23
CA ARG A 223 -5.98 -4.67 15.03
C ARG A 223 -6.73 -3.35 15.19
N ARG A 224 -7.68 -3.05 14.29
CA ARG A 224 -8.78 -2.14 14.64
C ARG A 224 -9.35 -2.66 15.96
N GLU A 225 -9.08 -1.98 17.07
CA GLU A 225 -9.90 -2.21 18.26
C GLU A 225 -11.34 -1.96 17.79
N PRO A 226 -12.27 -2.90 18.01
CA PRO A 226 -13.66 -2.64 17.69
C PRO A 226 -14.05 -1.35 18.40
N ALA A 227 -14.72 -0.45 17.68
CA ALA A 227 -15.20 0.82 18.20
C ALA A 227 -15.77 0.59 19.61
N PRO A 228 -15.40 1.41 20.61
CA PRO A 228 -15.80 1.19 22.00
C PRO A 228 -17.31 0.96 22.01
N SER A 229 -17.70 -0.27 22.37
CA SER A 229 -19.10 -0.64 22.42
C SER A 229 -19.79 0.40 23.31
N SER A 230 -20.76 1.13 22.75
CA SER A 230 -21.53 2.13 23.48
C SER A 230 -21.90 1.58 24.85
N PRO A 231 -21.70 2.34 25.95
CA PRO A 231 -21.95 1.84 27.30
C PRO A 231 -23.41 1.38 27.36
N SER A 232 -23.58 0.06 27.47
CA SER A 232 -24.89 -0.55 27.68
C SER A 232 -25.50 0.09 28.91
N ARG A 233 -26.65 0.75 28.76
CA ARG A 233 -27.42 1.31 29.88
C ARG A 233 -27.59 0.23 30.95
N GLY A 234 -26.92 0.43 32.08
CA GLY A 234 -26.88 -0.52 33.18
C GLY A 234 -28.28 -0.85 33.70
N ARG A 235 -28.70 -2.11 33.53
CA ARG A 235 -29.76 -2.71 34.31
C ARG A 235 -29.12 -3.16 35.64
N ARG A 236 -29.46 -2.47 36.74
CA ARG A 236 -29.03 -2.87 38.10
C ARG A 236 -29.50 -4.29 38.38
N VAL A 237 -28.55 -5.20 38.58
CA VAL A 237 -28.80 -6.49 39.25
C VAL A 237 -27.89 -6.54 40.47
N ARG A 238 -28.50 -6.79 41.63
CA ARG A 238 -27.82 -6.97 42.90
C ARG A 238 -27.12 -8.33 42.94
N SER A 239 -26.03 -8.36 43.70
CA SER A 239 -25.62 -9.40 44.65
C SER A 239 -24.41 -10.31 44.33
N ASN A 240 -23.53 -10.30 45.34
CA ASN A 240 -22.69 -11.36 45.90
C ASN A 240 -21.26 -11.59 45.36
N LEU A 241 -20.32 -11.16 46.22
CA LEU A 241 -18.93 -11.62 46.40
C LEU A 241 -18.80 -13.14 46.27
N HIS A 242 -17.75 -13.61 45.59
CA HIS A 242 -16.78 -14.61 46.07
C HIS A 242 -15.55 -14.64 45.14
N ASP A 243 -14.37 -14.59 45.76
CA ASP A 243 -13.03 -14.61 45.15
C ASP A 243 -12.62 -15.98 44.60
N ALA A 244 -11.95 -16.01 43.44
CA ALA A 244 -11.00 -17.06 43.06
C ALA A 244 -10.01 -16.57 41.96
N PRO A 245 -8.73 -17.00 41.98
CA PRO A 245 -7.68 -16.47 41.10
C PRO A 245 -7.61 -17.17 39.73
N MET A 246 -7.51 -16.37 38.66
CA MET A 246 -7.26 -16.82 37.28
C MET A 246 -5.78 -17.17 37.04
N LYS A 247 -5.51 -18.43 36.65
CA LYS A 247 -4.27 -18.81 35.96
C LYS A 247 -4.39 -18.43 34.48
N ARG A 248 -3.54 -17.52 33.99
CA ARG A 248 -3.38 -17.25 32.55
C ARG A 248 -2.51 -18.33 31.92
N ARG A 249 -3.10 -19.18 31.07
CA ARG A 249 -2.37 -19.91 30.03
C ARG A 249 -2.35 -19.02 28.79
N SER A 250 -1.16 -18.63 28.34
CA SER A 250 -0.97 -18.02 27.03
C SER A 250 -0.82 -19.16 26.02
N THR A 251 -1.80 -19.29 25.12
CA THR A 251 -1.73 -20.18 23.97
C THR A 251 -1.14 -19.37 22.82
N VAL A 252 0.05 -19.76 22.36
CA VAL A 252 0.65 -19.25 21.13
C VAL A 252 -0.14 -19.85 19.98
N GLY A 253 -0.92 -19.01 19.28
CA GLY A 253 -1.58 -19.36 18.03
C GLY A 253 -0.74 -18.84 16.86
N THR A 254 -0.22 -19.75 16.05
CA THR A 254 0.34 -19.45 14.72
C THR A 254 -0.78 -18.91 13.82
N ILE A 255 -0.54 -17.80 13.12
CA ILE A 255 -1.49 -17.22 12.16
C ILE A 255 -0.98 -17.46 10.75
N ASP A 256 -1.91 -17.94 9.93
CA ASP A 256 -1.83 -18.31 8.53
C ASP A 256 -2.01 -17.06 7.65
N SER A 257 -0.99 -16.71 6.87
CA SER A 257 -0.92 -15.53 5.99
C SER A 257 -1.49 -15.85 4.61
N ASN A 258 -2.74 -16.27 4.52
CA ASN A 258 -3.39 -16.51 3.23
C ASN A 258 -4.27 -15.31 2.84
N ALA A 259 -3.73 -14.43 1.99
CA ALA A 259 -4.53 -13.45 1.26
C ALA A 259 -5.56 -14.20 0.42
N ARG A 260 -6.82 -14.19 0.84
CA ARG A 260 -7.91 -14.83 0.07
C ARG A 260 -8.25 -13.96 -1.12
N ILE A 261 -7.92 -14.46 -2.31
CA ILE A 261 -8.49 -13.95 -3.56
C ILE A 261 -9.98 -14.35 -3.57
N SER A 262 -10.88 -13.36 -3.60
CA SER A 262 -12.32 -13.55 -3.41
C SER A 262 -13.00 -14.10 -4.67
N ARG A 263 -13.71 -15.23 -4.54
CA ARG A 263 -14.54 -15.82 -5.62
C ARG A 263 -15.80 -14.97 -5.87
N ALA A 264 -15.87 -14.26 -6.99
CA ALA A 264 -17.14 -13.80 -7.54
C ALA A 264 -17.79 -14.94 -8.35
N ARG A 265 -18.97 -15.42 -7.93
CA ARG A 265 -19.74 -16.37 -8.75
C ARG A 265 -20.40 -15.62 -9.91
N PRO A 266 -20.26 -16.06 -11.18
CA PRO A 266 -21.01 -15.48 -12.28
C PRO A 266 -22.51 -15.74 -12.07
N ARG A 267 -23.32 -14.68 -12.22
CA ARG A 267 -24.79 -14.81 -12.26
C ARG A 267 -25.19 -15.47 -13.57
N PRO A 268 -26.06 -16.50 -13.57
CA PRO A 268 -26.53 -17.10 -14.81
C PRO A 268 -27.35 -16.09 -15.60
N TRP A 269 -26.97 -15.87 -16.86
CA TRP A 269 -27.76 -15.09 -17.81
C TRP A 269 -29.05 -15.86 -18.12
N GLY A 270 -30.18 -15.23 -17.81
CA GLY A 270 -31.50 -15.77 -18.11
C GLY A 270 -31.79 -15.71 -19.61
N ALA A 271 -32.20 -16.85 -20.17
CA ALA A 271 -32.81 -16.94 -21.48
C ALA A 271 -34.16 -16.20 -21.50
N ARG A 272 -34.40 -15.43 -22.57
CA ARG A 272 -35.73 -15.05 -23.06
C ARG A 272 -35.83 -15.47 -24.51
#